data_AF-A0A7S2PWS8-F1
#
_entry.id   AF-A0A7S2PWS8-F1
#
_cell.length_a   1.000
_cell.length_b   1.000
_cell.length_c   1.000
_cell.angle_alpha   90.00
_cell.angle_beta   90.00
_cell.angle_gamma   90.00
#
_symmetry.space_group_name_H-M   'P 1'
#
loop_
_entity.id
_entity.type
_entity.pdbx_description
1 polymer ?
#
loop_
_entity_poly.entity_id
_entity_poly.type
_entity_poly.pdbx_seq_one_letter_code
_entity_poly.pdbx_strand_id
1 'polypeptide(L)'
;ISIGAMFLTCLFFVVIQESNVLDIFFDMVALEFVESIDDVIFNLCRRGFFSRRMKVAANQENVLHCSSSHGARRIRKWSKRFIRGMYFLTAIVLLSCLTFITIEQTRGAYGCRSLLVNLGDGLWENAWVQLDKQCSVDDDCNSNQRCYREKKEAFCYENRLLIYSHFNGYYNHKDTKGERPSYEEMNKESGDPFKTTDPAELMYCREIESWVFRHPKIRSSLDIGEEHECNWLLRSDETDDFDLVELSTTENWFLWKGEIKQDYKIKVRCAECANDSDCNYFGKCVSETDVDQKCECFPGRFGVFCENEMPCEVIRSEKDRNTTLKIVKDLDKDGDNIDFISLYGHPMYVANMKGKPYSVMRDGYPGESDQYFEVEYPVNTSIAVAPHKHESPDDYQDDDFFEINNKSVAFQQLVTNYTFLLRYTGRRWYGQIVDPSLSGESFKEEEYHAFWQNSFSGLGQEDNSTLIISEITSKV
;
A
#
# COMPACT_ATOMS: atom_id res chain seq x y z
N ILE A 1 -21.17 -19.07 -41.25
CA ILE A 1 -20.93 -19.75 -39.95
C ILE A 1 -19.57 -19.37 -39.42
N SER A 2 -18.47 -19.59 -40.16
CA SER A 2 -17.13 -19.17 -39.73
C SER A 2 -17.04 -17.68 -39.39
N ILE A 3 -17.56 -16.81 -40.26
CA ILE A 3 -17.57 -15.35 -40.04
C ILE A 3 -18.35 -14.98 -38.77
N GLY A 4 -19.58 -15.49 -38.60
CA GLY A 4 -20.39 -15.21 -37.42
C GLY A 4 -19.83 -15.80 -36.11
N ALA A 5 -19.13 -16.93 -36.17
CA ALA A 5 -18.46 -17.50 -35.00
C ALA A 5 -17.21 -16.69 -34.61
N MET A 6 -16.39 -16.31 -35.60
CA MET A 6 -15.23 -15.44 -35.42
C MET A 6 -15.65 -14.10 -34.80
N PHE A 7 -16.74 -13.52 -35.30
CA PHE A 7 -17.34 -12.30 -34.78
C PHE A 7 -17.74 -12.41 -33.30
N LEU A 8 -18.47 -13.45 -32.92
CA LEU A 8 -18.86 -13.67 -31.51
C LEU A 8 -17.64 -13.85 -30.61
N THR A 9 -16.60 -14.52 -31.10
CA THR A 9 -15.34 -14.67 -30.36
C THR A 9 -14.59 -13.34 -30.22
N CYS A 10 -14.53 -12.52 -31.28
CA CYS A 10 -13.94 -11.17 -31.19
C CYS A 10 -14.69 -10.29 -30.18
N LEU A 11 -16.03 -10.28 -30.25
CA LEU A 11 -16.87 -9.53 -29.31
C LEU A 11 -16.65 -9.98 -27.87
N PHE A 12 -16.46 -11.29 -27.64
CA PHE A 12 -16.13 -11.81 -26.31
C PHE A 12 -14.79 -11.30 -25.78
N PHE A 13 -13.75 -11.27 -26.62
CA PHE A 13 -12.44 -10.75 -26.21
C PHE A 13 -12.48 -9.26 -25.88
N VAL A 14 -13.21 -8.48 -26.68
CA VAL A 14 -13.46 -7.06 -26.40
C VAL A 14 -14.13 -6.88 -25.04
N VAL A 15 -15.22 -7.62 -24.80
CA VAL A 15 -15.96 -7.55 -23.53
C VAL A 15 -15.10 -7.91 -22.31
N ILE A 16 -14.12 -8.80 -22.47
CA ILE A 16 -13.21 -9.19 -21.39
C ILE A 16 -12.11 -8.15 -21.15
N GLN A 17 -11.68 -7.44 -22.18
CA GLN A 17 -10.57 -6.49 -22.09
C GLN A 17 -11.01 -5.14 -21.55
N GLU A 18 -12.23 -4.72 -21.85
CA GLU A 18 -12.73 -3.41 -21.44
C GLU A 18 -13.19 -3.41 -19.98
N SER A 19 -12.65 -2.48 -19.19
CA SER A 19 -13.07 -2.25 -17.80
C SER A 19 -14.37 -1.43 -17.73
N ASN A 20 -14.70 -0.69 -18.79
CA ASN A 20 -15.87 0.19 -18.83
C ASN A 20 -16.94 -0.33 -19.79
N VAL A 21 -18.17 -0.38 -19.30
CA VAL A 21 -19.35 -0.75 -20.08
C VAL A 21 -19.55 0.17 -21.29
N LEU A 22 -19.17 1.45 -21.18
CA LEU A 22 -19.28 2.39 -22.30
C LEU A 22 -18.36 2.04 -23.46
N ASP A 23 -17.14 1.57 -23.18
CA ASP A 23 -16.19 1.19 -24.21
C ASP A 23 -16.64 -0.09 -24.93
N ILE A 24 -17.26 -1.03 -24.19
CA ILE A 24 -17.95 -2.18 -24.77
C ILE A 24 -19.05 -1.75 -25.74
N PHE A 25 -19.84 -0.74 -25.37
CA PHE A 25 -20.89 -0.21 -26.25
C PHE A 25 -20.30 0.51 -27.47
N PHE A 26 -19.20 1.26 -27.32
CA PHE A 26 -18.54 1.89 -28.45
C PHE A 26 -17.99 0.87 -29.44
N ASP A 27 -17.40 -0.22 -28.94
CA ASP A 27 -16.93 -1.30 -29.79
C ASP A 27 -18.08 -2.03 -30.48
N MET A 28 -19.20 -2.25 -29.79
CA MET A 28 -20.42 -2.80 -30.41
C MET A 28 -20.97 -1.88 -31.51
N VAL A 29 -20.99 -0.56 -31.28
CA VAL A 29 -21.44 0.43 -32.28
C VAL A 29 -20.47 0.51 -33.46
N ALA A 30 -19.16 0.51 -33.22
CA ALA A 30 -18.15 0.50 -34.27
C ALA A 30 -18.28 -0.74 -35.16
N LEU A 31 -18.63 -1.86 -34.55
CA LEU A 31 -18.82 -3.12 -35.23
C LEU A 31 -20.14 -3.19 -36.02
N GLU A 32 -21.25 -2.61 -35.51
CA GLU A 32 -22.49 -2.38 -36.29
C GLU A 32 -22.23 -1.43 -37.46
N PHE A 33 -21.40 -0.41 -37.26
CA PHE A 33 -21.01 0.52 -38.31
C PHE A 33 -20.22 -0.17 -39.43
N VAL A 34 -19.30 -1.09 -39.10
CA VAL A 34 -18.58 -1.90 -40.10
C VAL A 34 -19.54 -2.81 -40.87
N GLU A 35 -20.53 -3.42 -40.19
CA GLU A 35 -21.56 -4.22 -40.86
C GLU A 35 -22.40 -3.38 -41.83
N SER A 36 -22.81 -2.18 -41.41
CA SER A 36 -23.51 -1.22 -42.26
C SER A 36 -22.69 -0.81 -43.50
N ILE A 37 -21.38 -0.61 -43.35
CA ILE A 37 -20.48 -0.35 -44.47
C ILE A 37 -20.42 -1.56 -45.42
N ASP A 38 -20.28 -2.78 -44.90
CA ASP A 38 -20.23 -3.98 -45.74
C ASP A 38 -21.52 -4.15 -46.55
N ASP A 39 -22.68 -3.92 -45.94
CA ASP A 39 -23.98 -3.95 -46.62
C ASP A 39 -24.09 -2.89 -47.72
N VAL A 40 -23.61 -1.67 -47.46
CA VAL A 40 -23.57 -0.60 -48.46
C VAL A 40 -22.63 -0.98 -49.60
N ILE A 41 -21.42 -1.47 -49.31
CA ILE A 41 -20.44 -1.91 -50.31
C ILE A 41 -21.00 -3.07 -51.12
N PHE A 42 -21.67 -4.04 -50.50
CA PHE A 42 -22.31 -5.15 -51.17
C PHE A 42 -23.40 -4.67 -52.13
N ASN A 43 -24.26 -3.75 -51.68
CA ASN A 43 -25.29 -3.15 -52.53
C ASN A 43 -24.70 -2.33 -53.71
N LEU A 44 -23.60 -1.61 -53.47
CA LEU A 44 -22.87 -0.88 -54.51
C LEU A 44 -22.20 -1.83 -55.52
N CYS A 45 -21.62 -2.95 -55.05
CA CYS A 45 -21.08 -4.02 -55.89
C CYS A 45 -22.18 -4.61 -56.78
N ARG A 46 -23.37 -4.85 -56.21
CA ARG A 46 -24.53 -5.37 -56.93
C ARG A 46 -25.00 -4.44 -58.05
N ARG A 47 -25.04 -3.13 -57.77
CA ARG A 47 -25.40 -2.08 -58.75
C ARG A 47 -24.32 -1.90 -59.83
N GLY A 48 -23.08 -2.32 -59.57
CA GLY A 48 -21.99 -2.28 -60.55
C GLY A 48 -21.13 -1.03 -60.48
N PHE A 49 -21.07 -0.37 -59.32
CA PHE A 49 -20.14 0.72 -59.08
C PHE A 49 -18.68 0.23 -58.97
N PHE A 50 -18.48 -1.06 -58.67
CA PHE A 50 -17.16 -1.72 -58.62
C PHE A 50 -16.90 -2.58 -59.88
N SER A 51 -15.71 -3.20 -59.95
CA SER A 51 -15.25 -4.04 -61.07
C SER A 51 -16.30 -5.05 -61.52
N ARG A 52 -16.37 -5.32 -62.85
CA ARG A 52 -17.25 -6.34 -63.44
C ARG A 52 -17.13 -7.69 -62.74
N ARG A 53 -15.95 -8.06 -62.23
CA ARG A 53 -15.74 -9.32 -61.48
C ARG A 53 -16.51 -9.34 -60.15
N MET A 54 -16.47 -8.25 -59.38
CA MET A 54 -17.23 -8.14 -58.12
C MET A 54 -18.72 -8.04 -58.36
N LYS A 55 -19.16 -7.35 -59.43
CA LYS A 55 -20.57 -7.33 -59.82
C LYS A 55 -21.08 -8.73 -60.16
N VAL A 56 -20.29 -9.54 -60.85
CA VAL A 56 -20.64 -10.94 -61.17
C VAL A 56 -20.65 -11.79 -59.91
N ALA A 57 -19.70 -11.62 -58.99
CA ALA A 57 -19.69 -12.35 -57.72
C ALA A 57 -20.87 -11.98 -56.80
N ALA A 58 -21.23 -10.69 -56.71
CA ALA A 58 -22.35 -10.21 -55.89
C ALA A 58 -23.74 -10.47 -56.50
N ASN A 59 -23.83 -10.55 -57.84
CA ASN A 59 -25.06 -10.92 -58.56
C ASN A 59 -25.11 -12.41 -58.93
N GLN A 60 -24.07 -13.19 -58.64
CA GLN A 60 -24.23 -14.64 -58.57
C GLN A 60 -25.23 -14.86 -57.45
N GLU A 61 -26.49 -15.03 -57.83
CA GLU A 61 -27.47 -15.67 -56.99
C GLU A 61 -26.84 -17.01 -56.62
N ASN A 62 -26.17 -17.04 -55.46
CA ASN A 62 -25.86 -18.25 -54.74
C ASN A 62 -27.19 -18.85 -54.23
N VAL A 63 -28.23 -18.88 -55.08
CA VAL A 63 -29.07 -20.05 -55.20
C VAL A 63 -28.09 -21.14 -55.58
N LEU A 64 -27.48 -21.72 -54.54
CA LEU A 64 -27.02 -23.10 -54.58
C LEU A 64 -28.17 -23.84 -55.24
N HIS A 65 -28.05 -24.07 -56.56
CA HIS A 65 -28.97 -24.88 -57.34
C HIS A 65 -28.71 -26.29 -56.83
N CYS A 66 -29.17 -26.54 -55.61
CA CYS A 66 -29.30 -27.85 -55.03
C CYS A 66 -30.28 -28.52 -55.95
N SER A 67 -29.76 -29.28 -56.92
CA SER A 67 -30.53 -30.23 -57.71
C SER A 67 -31.58 -30.86 -56.77
N SER A 68 -32.83 -30.88 -57.22
CA SER A 68 -34.01 -31.38 -56.53
C SER A 68 -33.94 -32.90 -56.26
N SER A 69 -32.78 -33.42 -55.91
CA SER A 69 -32.62 -34.76 -55.39
C SER A 69 -33.21 -34.79 -53.99
N HIS A 70 -33.94 -35.86 -53.68
CA HIS A 70 -34.53 -36.10 -52.36
C HIS A 70 -33.53 -35.97 -51.19
N GLY A 71 -32.21 -36.02 -51.45
CA GLY A 71 -31.16 -35.78 -50.46
C GLY A 71 -31.07 -34.33 -49.94
N ALA A 72 -31.41 -33.32 -50.74
CA ALA A 72 -31.23 -31.90 -50.36
C ALA A 72 -32.14 -31.48 -49.18
N ARG A 73 -33.37 -32.02 -49.09
CA ARG A 73 -34.27 -31.75 -47.94
C ARG A 73 -33.72 -32.30 -46.63
N ARG A 74 -33.01 -33.44 -46.68
CA ARG A 74 -32.40 -34.06 -45.49
C ARG A 74 -31.21 -33.23 -45.01
N ILE A 75 -30.35 -32.80 -45.94
CA ILE A 75 -29.19 -31.96 -45.66
C ILE A 75 -29.62 -30.61 -45.07
N ARG A 76 -30.68 -29.96 -45.59
CA ARG A 76 -31.17 -28.67 -45.04
C ARG A 76 -31.69 -28.77 -43.60
N LYS A 77 -32.39 -29.87 -43.27
CA LYS A 77 -32.85 -30.10 -41.89
C LYS A 77 -31.67 -30.40 -40.96
N TRP A 78 -30.69 -31.16 -41.44
CA TRP A 78 -29.49 -31.48 -40.67
C TRP A 78 -28.61 -30.25 -40.46
N SER A 79 -28.37 -29.43 -41.49
CA SER A 79 -27.58 -28.21 -41.38
C SER A 79 -28.20 -27.21 -40.41
N LYS A 80 -29.53 -27.03 -40.42
CA LYS A 80 -30.21 -26.17 -39.44
C LYS A 80 -30.03 -26.65 -38.01
N ARG A 81 -30.09 -27.97 -37.78
CA ARG A 81 -29.84 -28.57 -36.44
C ARG A 81 -28.38 -28.43 -36.04
N PHE A 82 -27.45 -28.68 -36.96
CA PHE A 82 -26.02 -28.55 -36.75
C PHE A 82 -25.63 -27.11 -36.39
N ILE A 83 -26.13 -26.13 -37.16
CA ILE A 83 -25.89 -24.70 -36.90
C ILE A 83 -26.38 -24.31 -35.50
N ARG A 84 -27.59 -24.72 -35.12
CA ARG A 84 -28.12 -24.47 -33.77
C ARG A 84 -27.28 -25.13 -32.67
N GLY A 85 -26.82 -26.36 -32.92
CA GLY A 85 -25.92 -27.07 -32.01
C GLY A 85 -24.58 -26.35 -31.86
N MET A 86 -24.00 -25.85 -32.95
CA MET A 86 -22.76 -25.07 -32.93
C MET A 86 -22.92 -23.77 -32.13
N TYR A 87 -23.99 -23.00 -32.35
CA TYR A 87 -24.24 -21.78 -31.56
C TYR A 87 -24.41 -22.08 -30.06
N PHE A 88 -25.13 -23.15 -29.72
CA PHE A 88 -25.30 -23.57 -28.33
C PHE A 88 -23.97 -24.00 -27.71
N LEU A 89 -23.14 -24.73 -28.46
CA LEU A 89 -21.80 -25.12 -28.02
C LEU A 89 -20.90 -23.90 -27.82
N THR A 90 -20.89 -22.94 -28.75
CA THR A 90 -20.15 -21.68 -28.60
C THR A 90 -20.61 -20.93 -27.35
N ALA A 91 -21.92 -20.81 -27.12
CA ALA A 91 -22.45 -20.15 -25.92
C ALA A 91 -21.99 -20.85 -24.63
N ILE A 92 -22.00 -22.18 -24.58
CA ILE A 92 -21.47 -22.94 -23.43
C ILE A 92 -19.99 -22.64 -23.21
N VAL A 93 -19.17 -22.61 -24.27
CA VAL A 93 -17.73 -22.31 -24.17
C VAL A 93 -17.52 -20.90 -23.64
N LEU A 94 -18.20 -19.90 -24.20
CA LEU A 94 -18.08 -18.51 -23.76
C LEU A 94 -18.52 -18.32 -22.31
N LEU A 95 -19.64 -18.93 -21.90
CA LEU A 95 -20.10 -18.88 -20.51
C LEU A 95 -19.15 -19.59 -19.54
N SER A 96 -18.57 -20.72 -19.96
CA SER A 96 -17.58 -21.45 -19.15
C SER A 96 -16.31 -20.63 -18.98
N CYS A 97 -15.82 -19.98 -20.05
CA CYS A 97 -14.68 -19.09 -19.98
C CYS A 97 -14.96 -17.84 -19.13
N LEU A 98 -16.15 -17.23 -19.28
CA LEU A 98 -16.55 -16.09 -18.45
C LEU A 98 -16.62 -16.49 -16.97
N THR A 99 -17.25 -17.61 -16.66
CA THR A 99 -17.34 -18.13 -15.29
C THR A 99 -15.95 -18.39 -14.72
N PHE A 100 -15.03 -18.97 -15.52
CA PHE A 100 -13.65 -19.18 -15.13
C PHE A 100 -12.93 -17.86 -14.82
N ILE A 101 -13.03 -16.86 -15.69
CA ILE A 101 -12.42 -15.54 -15.50
C ILE A 101 -13.01 -14.86 -14.26
N THR A 102 -14.34 -14.88 -14.08
CA THR A 102 -14.99 -14.30 -12.89
C THR A 102 -14.53 -15.00 -11.61
N ILE A 103 -14.36 -16.32 -11.62
CA ILE A 103 -13.80 -17.06 -10.48
C ILE A 103 -12.36 -16.63 -10.20
N GLU A 104 -11.53 -16.46 -11.23
CA GLU A 104 -10.14 -16.01 -11.05
C GLU A 104 -10.06 -14.53 -10.62
N GLN A 105 -10.94 -13.65 -11.12
CA GLN A 105 -11.08 -12.26 -10.68
C GLN A 105 -11.49 -12.15 -9.22
N THR A 106 -12.52 -12.89 -8.81
CA THR A 106 -12.98 -12.94 -7.40
C THR A 106 -11.95 -13.57 -6.45
N ARG A 107 -11.04 -14.39 -6.98
CA ARG A 107 -9.86 -14.89 -6.23
C ARG A 107 -8.71 -13.88 -6.16
N GLY A 108 -8.84 -12.74 -6.84
CA GLY A 108 -7.78 -11.75 -6.95
C GLY A 108 -6.59 -12.21 -7.81
N ALA A 109 -6.76 -13.22 -8.66
CA ALA A 109 -5.67 -13.80 -9.45
C ALA A 109 -5.07 -12.83 -10.48
N TYR A 110 -5.84 -11.80 -10.86
CA TYR A 110 -5.41 -10.73 -11.77
C TYR A 110 -4.98 -9.45 -11.03
N GLY A 111 -5.18 -9.41 -9.71
CA GLY A 111 -4.66 -8.32 -8.88
C GLY A 111 -3.18 -8.54 -8.57
N CYS A 112 -2.55 -7.51 -8.02
CA CYS A 112 -1.18 -7.63 -7.55
C CYS A 112 -1.18 -8.47 -6.28
N ARG A 113 -0.28 -9.45 -6.20
CA ARG A 113 -0.09 -10.28 -5.01
C ARG A 113 0.68 -9.54 -3.94
N SER A 114 1.54 -8.63 -4.34
CA SER A 114 2.31 -7.76 -3.46
C SER A 114 2.08 -6.29 -3.79
N LEU A 115 1.95 -5.49 -2.75
CA LEU A 115 1.72 -4.05 -2.83
C LEU A 115 2.82 -3.30 -2.09
N LEU A 116 3.23 -2.17 -2.65
CA LEU A 116 4.02 -1.15 -1.99
C LEU A 116 3.09 0.01 -1.62
N VAL A 117 2.88 0.18 -0.32
CA VAL A 117 1.92 1.14 0.23
C VAL A 117 2.66 2.32 0.83
N ASN A 118 2.18 3.53 0.52
CA ASN A 118 2.63 4.78 1.13
C ASN A 118 1.42 5.56 1.64
N LEU A 119 1.16 5.45 2.95
CA LEU A 119 0.06 6.05 3.70
C LEU A 119 0.33 7.48 4.12
N GLY A 120 1.42 8.13 3.70
CA GLY A 120 1.71 9.52 4.04
C GLY A 120 1.99 9.83 5.51
N ASP A 121 1.96 11.12 5.87
CA ASP A 121 2.47 11.63 7.15
C ASP A 121 1.36 11.99 8.14
N GLY A 122 0.24 11.30 8.06
CA GLY A 122 -0.79 11.40 9.08
C GLY A 122 -0.20 11.13 10.46
N LEU A 123 -0.63 11.91 11.45
CA LEU A 123 -0.28 11.73 12.84
C LEU A 123 -1.56 11.65 13.67
N TRP A 124 -1.56 10.78 14.67
CA TRP A 124 -2.64 10.69 15.63
C TRP A 124 -2.06 10.60 17.04
N GLU A 125 -2.08 11.73 17.74
CA GLU A 125 -1.47 11.89 19.08
C GLU A 125 -2.11 11.00 20.14
N ASN A 126 -3.39 10.67 19.96
CA ASN A 126 -4.22 10.04 20.98
C ASN A 126 -4.70 8.64 20.57
N ALA A 127 -3.85 7.86 19.89
CA ALA A 127 -4.22 6.54 19.42
C ALA A 127 -4.30 5.55 20.59
N TRP A 128 -5.39 4.80 20.68
CA TRP A 128 -5.53 3.76 21.70
C TRP A 128 -4.90 2.45 21.23
N VAL A 129 -3.90 2.00 21.96
CA VAL A 129 -3.06 0.85 21.60
C VAL A 129 -3.18 -0.23 22.64
N GLN A 130 -3.56 -1.42 22.21
CA GLN A 130 -3.65 -2.61 23.04
C GLN A 130 -2.24 -3.08 23.44
N LEU A 131 -2.03 -3.28 24.74
CA LEU A 131 -0.83 -3.87 25.31
C LEU A 131 -0.96 -5.40 25.35
N ASP A 132 0.14 -6.13 25.16
CA ASP A 132 0.17 -7.61 25.19
C ASP A 132 -0.18 -8.21 26.57
N LYS A 133 -0.23 -7.39 27.61
CA LYS A 133 -0.53 -7.85 28.97
C LYS A 133 -2.04 -7.83 29.20
N GLN A 134 -2.59 -9.00 29.54
CA GLN A 134 -3.88 -9.06 30.22
C GLN A 134 -3.76 -8.29 31.53
N CYS A 135 -4.76 -7.48 31.83
CA CYS A 135 -4.79 -6.73 33.07
C CYS A 135 -6.01 -7.05 33.91
N SER A 136 -5.82 -7.04 35.23
CA SER A 136 -6.93 -7.10 36.17
C SER A 136 -7.63 -5.74 36.18
N VAL A 137 -8.93 -5.75 35.89
CA VAL A 137 -9.79 -4.55 35.82
C VAL A 137 -9.70 -3.69 37.09
N ASP A 138 -9.32 -4.30 38.21
CA ASP A 138 -9.41 -3.67 39.53
C ASP A 138 -8.09 -3.09 40.05
N ASP A 139 -6.90 -3.43 39.52
CA ASP A 139 -5.62 -3.04 40.16
C ASP A 139 -4.44 -2.65 39.22
N ASP A 140 -4.48 -2.94 37.91
CA ASP A 140 -3.26 -2.87 37.07
C ASP A 140 -3.15 -1.67 36.10
N CYS A 141 -4.23 -0.92 35.87
CA CYS A 141 -4.22 0.20 34.93
C CYS A 141 -3.66 1.48 35.60
N ASN A 142 -2.50 1.98 35.13
CA ASN A 142 -2.01 3.32 35.51
C ASN A 142 -3.00 4.42 35.09
N SER A 143 -2.84 5.65 35.61
CA SER A 143 -3.75 6.79 35.31
C SER A 143 -3.93 7.11 33.83
N ASN A 144 -3.00 6.67 32.97
CA ASN A 144 -3.01 6.89 31.52
C ASN A 144 -3.45 5.65 30.72
N GLN A 145 -3.83 4.57 31.40
CA GLN A 145 -4.28 3.32 30.79
C GLN A 145 -5.76 3.11 31.04
N ARG A 146 -6.43 2.47 30.08
CA ARG A 146 -7.82 2.06 30.19
C ARG A 146 -7.94 0.57 30.01
N CYS A 147 -8.52 -0.09 30.99
CA CYS A 147 -8.80 -1.51 30.99
C CYS A 147 -10.14 -1.72 30.28
N TYR A 148 -10.16 -2.49 29.18
CA TYR A 148 -11.36 -2.77 28.40
C TYR A 148 -11.61 -4.27 28.30
N ARG A 149 -12.85 -4.69 28.57
CA ARG A 149 -13.23 -6.10 28.56
C ARG A 149 -13.90 -6.48 27.24
N GLU A 150 -13.18 -7.18 26.38
CA GLU A 150 -13.70 -7.74 25.13
C GLU A 150 -13.96 -9.24 25.30
N LYS A 151 -15.22 -9.68 25.12
CA LYS A 151 -15.60 -11.11 25.03
C LYS A 151 -15.00 -12.04 26.12
N LYS A 152 -14.90 -11.53 27.35
CA LYS A 152 -14.38 -12.14 28.61
C LYS A 152 -12.92 -11.87 28.95
N GLU A 153 -12.12 -11.37 28.03
CA GLU A 153 -10.73 -10.99 28.29
C GLU A 153 -10.63 -9.48 28.52
N ALA A 154 -9.79 -9.07 29.47
CA ALA A 154 -9.54 -7.67 29.75
C ALA A 154 -8.16 -7.29 29.20
N PHE A 155 -8.15 -6.31 28.32
CA PHE A 155 -6.95 -5.77 27.71
C PHE A 155 -6.69 -4.36 28.18
N CYS A 156 -5.41 -4.03 28.32
CA CYS A 156 -4.99 -2.69 28.67
C CYS A 156 -4.71 -1.91 27.41
N TYR A 157 -5.33 -0.74 27.31
CA TYR A 157 -5.08 0.21 26.25
C TYR A 157 -4.30 1.39 26.80
N GLU A 158 -3.28 1.80 26.07
CA GLU A 158 -2.49 3.00 26.36
C GLU A 158 -2.64 3.98 25.20
N ASN A 159 -2.69 5.25 25.53
CA ASN A 159 -2.69 6.32 24.56
C ASN A 159 -1.25 6.52 24.03
N ARG A 160 -1.08 6.48 22.71
CA ARG A 160 0.21 6.68 22.05
C ARG A 160 0.09 7.55 20.80
N LEU A 161 1.21 8.19 20.46
CA LEU A 161 1.38 8.82 19.16
C LEU A 161 1.52 7.75 18.07
N LEU A 162 0.57 7.74 17.13
CA LEU A 162 0.62 6.93 15.93
C LEU A 162 1.15 7.76 14.75
N ILE A 163 2.14 7.22 14.05
CA ILE A 163 2.69 7.80 12.84
C ILE A 163 2.36 6.90 11.66
N TYR A 164 1.48 7.36 10.76
CA TYR A 164 0.98 6.55 9.66
C TYR A 164 2.07 6.16 8.66
N SER A 165 3.11 6.99 8.49
CA SER A 165 4.23 6.67 7.59
C SER A 165 5.01 5.43 8.03
N HIS A 166 4.87 4.97 9.29
CA HIS A 166 5.47 3.72 9.73
C HIS A 166 4.74 2.47 9.25
N PHE A 167 3.55 2.61 8.67
CA PHE A 167 2.87 1.54 7.95
C PHE A 167 3.06 1.66 6.44
N ASN A 168 3.95 2.55 5.98
CA ASN A 168 4.46 2.40 4.64
C ASN A 168 5.17 1.05 4.55
N GLY A 169 5.30 0.49 3.34
CA GLY A 169 6.06 -0.73 3.14
C GLY A 169 5.41 -1.74 2.22
N TYR A 170 5.88 -2.97 2.34
CA TYR A 170 5.48 -4.10 1.54
C TYR A 170 4.29 -4.81 2.19
N TYR A 171 3.29 -5.14 1.40
CA TYR A 171 2.08 -5.83 1.82
C TYR A 171 1.84 -7.01 0.89
N ASN A 172 1.70 -8.23 1.40
CA ASN A 172 1.35 -9.37 0.54
C ASN A 172 -0.09 -9.80 0.74
N HIS A 173 -0.64 -10.35 -0.33
CA HIS A 173 -1.94 -10.99 -0.35
C HIS A 173 -1.92 -12.19 0.60
N LYS A 174 -2.76 -12.10 1.63
CA LYS A 174 -2.92 -13.12 2.66
C LYS A 174 -4.08 -14.04 2.35
N ASP A 175 -5.25 -13.45 2.16
CA ASP A 175 -6.52 -14.15 2.02
C ASP A 175 -7.55 -13.33 1.23
N THR A 176 -8.67 -13.96 0.90
CA THR A 176 -9.81 -13.27 0.28
C THR A 176 -10.89 -13.06 1.34
N LYS A 177 -11.01 -11.83 1.85
CA LYS A 177 -12.07 -11.45 2.79
C LYS A 177 -13.21 -10.80 2.03
N GLY A 178 -14.37 -11.45 2.06
CA GLY A 178 -15.56 -10.91 1.43
C GLY A 178 -15.49 -10.83 -0.09
N GLU A 179 -14.90 -11.84 -0.75
CA GLU A 179 -14.70 -11.92 -2.22
C GLU A 179 -13.70 -10.89 -2.77
N ARG A 180 -12.97 -10.19 -1.90
CA ARG A 180 -11.90 -9.27 -2.27
C ARG A 180 -10.57 -9.68 -1.62
N PRO A 181 -9.42 -9.40 -2.25
CA PRO A 181 -8.13 -9.69 -1.65
C PRO A 181 -7.93 -8.85 -0.38
N SER A 182 -7.23 -9.43 0.57
CA SER A 182 -6.82 -8.82 1.83
C SER A 182 -5.30 -8.94 1.91
N TYR A 183 -4.67 -7.81 2.21
CA TYR A 183 -3.22 -7.66 2.20
C TYR A 183 -2.71 -7.43 3.62
N GLU A 184 -1.61 -8.07 3.94
CA GLU A 184 -0.98 -8.06 5.25
C GLU A 184 0.40 -7.43 5.15
N GLU A 185 0.69 -6.51 6.06
CA GLU A 185 2.00 -5.87 6.17
C GLU A 185 3.09 -6.93 6.34
N MET A 186 4.21 -6.75 5.66
CA MET A 186 5.39 -7.61 5.76
C MET A 186 6.51 -6.93 6.52
N ASN A 187 7.44 -7.72 7.04
CA ASN A 187 8.63 -7.22 7.69
C ASN A 187 9.41 -6.28 6.75
N LYS A 188 9.81 -5.12 7.25
CA LYS A 188 10.38 -4.04 6.44
C LYS A 188 11.82 -4.29 6.00
N GLU A 189 12.55 -5.09 6.77
CA GLU A 189 13.94 -5.45 6.48
C GLU A 189 14.01 -6.63 5.52
N SER A 190 13.28 -7.71 5.81
CA SER A 190 13.38 -8.97 5.03
C SER A 190 12.30 -9.12 3.96
N GLY A 191 11.15 -8.47 4.13
CA GLY A 191 9.96 -8.69 3.32
C GLY A 191 9.21 -9.99 3.65
N ASP A 192 9.61 -10.71 4.71
CA ASP A 192 8.94 -11.92 5.17
C ASP A 192 7.79 -11.59 6.14
N PRO A 193 6.86 -12.53 6.40
CA PRO A 193 5.85 -12.36 7.44
C PRO A 193 6.46 -12.11 8.82
N PHE A 194 5.81 -11.26 9.62
CA PHE A 194 6.17 -11.06 11.03
C PHE A 194 6.01 -12.38 11.82
N LYS A 195 6.95 -12.66 12.73
CA LYS A 195 6.98 -13.89 13.55
C LYS A 195 6.32 -13.70 14.92
N THR A 196 6.44 -12.53 15.54
CA THR A 196 5.95 -12.23 16.89
C THR A 196 4.93 -11.10 16.97
N THR A 197 4.80 -10.28 15.92
CA THR A 197 4.04 -9.04 15.93
C THR A 197 2.90 -9.11 14.93
N ASP A 198 1.77 -8.51 15.32
CA ASP A 198 0.53 -8.55 14.56
C ASP A 198 0.52 -7.49 13.45
N PRO A 199 0.55 -7.88 12.17
CA PRO A 199 0.61 -6.94 11.06
C PRO A 199 -0.62 -6.07 10.88
N ALA A 200 -0.40 -4.90 10.26
CA ALA A 200 -1.50 -4.13 9.71
C ALA A 200 -2.11 -4.83 8.48
N GLU A 201 -3.41 -4.61 8.27
CA GLU A 201 -4.16 -5.21 7.17
C GLU A 201 -4.82 -4.12 6.30
N LEU A 202 -4.72 -4.27 4.98
CA LEU A 202 -5.56 -3.59 4.00
C LEU A 202 -6.60 -4.59 3.49
N MET A 203 -7.88 -4.33 3.72
CA MET A 203 -8.95 -5.24 3.32
C MET A 203 -10.22 -4.48 2.97
N TYR A 204 -11.14 -5.14 2.28
CA TYR A 204 -12.45 -4.58 2.01
C TYR A 204 -13.42 -4.87 3.15
N CYS A 205 -14.08 -3.82 3.65
CA CYS A 205 -15.12 -3.91 4.66
C CYS A 205 -16.50 -3.87 4.01
N ARG A 206 -17.23 -5.00 4.05
CA ARG A 206 -18.58 -5.11 3.48
C ARG A 206 -19.64 -4.27 4.19
N GLU A 207 -19.46 -3.94 5.46
CA GLU A 207 -20.45 -3.19 6.25
C GLU A 207 -20.57 -1.73 5.75
N ILE A 208 -19.44 -1.12 5.40
CA ILE A 208 -19.34 0.25 4.87
C ILE A 208 -19.00 0.30 3.37
N GLU A 209 -19.02 -0.85 2.69
CA GLU A 209 -18.71 -0.97 1.24
C GLU A 209 -17.42 -0.22 0.83
N SER A 210 -16.39 -0.22 1.68
CA SER A 210 -15.16 0.57 1.47
C SER A 210 -13.90 -0.29 1.71
N TRP A 211 -12.79 0.08 1.06
CA TRP A 211 -11.47 -0.42 1.43
C TRP A 211 -11.02 0.22 2.73
N VAL A 212 -10.46 -0.57 3.63
CA VAL A 212 -10.01 -0.12 4.96
C VAL A 212 -8.57 -0.55 5.22
N PHE A 213 -7.80 0.37 5.77
CA PHE A 213 -6.55 0.10 6.46
C PHE A 213 -6.85 0.00 7.95
N ARG A 214 -6.41 -1.07 8.60
CA ARG A 214 -6.59 -1.26 10.05
C ARG A 214 -5.41 -2.02 10.64
N HIS A 215 -5.33 -2.04 11.96
CA HIS A 215 -4.38 -2.87 12.66
C HIS A 215 -5.01 -3.43 13.94
N PRO A 216 -4.84 -4.73 14.26
CA PRO A 216 -5.61 -5.42 15.31
C PRO A 216 -5.53 -4.77 16.69
N LYS A 217 -4.34 -4.27 17.06
CA LYS A 217 -4.08 -3.64 18.36
C LYS A 217 -4.42 -2.15 18.45
N ILE A 218 -4.96 -1.53 17.40
CA ILE A 218 -5.28 -0.08 17.39
C ILE A 218 -6.78 0.06 17.35
N ARG A 219 -7.33 0.86 18.25
CA ARG A 219 -8.78 1.11 18.29
C ARG A 219 -9.07 2.58 18.08
N SER A 220 -9.98 2.89 17.15
CA SER A 220 -10.45 4.26 16.90
C SER A 220 -11.21 4.85 18.11
N SER A 221 -11.96 4.00 18.81
CA SER A 221 -12.70 4.31 20.04
C SER A 221 -12.62 3.13 21.02
N LEU A 222 -12.73 3.42 22.31
CA LEU A 222 -12.82 2.42 23.39
C LEU A 222 -14.25 2.22 23.90
N ASP A 223 -15.22 2.96 23.39
CA ASP A 223 -16.60 2.87 23.87
C ASP A 223 -17.36 1.77 23.12
N ILE A 224 -17.93 0.81 23.87
CA ILE A 224 -18.56 -0.45 23.39
C ILE A 224 -19.68 -0.23 22.35
N GLY A 225 -20.19 0.99 22.21
CA GLY A 225 -21.25 1.36 21.25
C GLY A 225 -20.80 2.30 20.14
N GLU A 226 -19.53 2.75 20.14
CA GLU A 226 -19.00 3.72 19.19
C GLU A 226 -17.85 3.16 18.34
N GLU A 227 -17.56 1.86 18.44
CA GLU A 227 -16.63 1.23 17.49
C GLU A 227 -17.19 1.39 16.08
N HIS A 228 -16.42 2.10 15.24
CA HIS A 228 -16.72 2.19 13.82
C HIS A 228 -16.69 0.79 13.22
N GLU A 229 -17.62 0.56 12.30
CA GLU A 229 -17.69 -0.66 11.49
C GLU A 229 -16.29 -0.98 10.93
N CYS A 230 -15.82 -2.21 11.15
CA CYS A 230 -14.46 -2.70 10.82
C CYS A 230 -13.24 -2.05 11.51
N ASN A 231 -13.41 -1.10 12.45
CA ASN A 231 -12.32 -0.46 13.21
C ASN A 231 -11.16 0.04 12.31
N TRP A 232 -11.53 0.81 11.28
CA TRP A 232 -10.60 1.33 10.30
C TRP A 232 -9.81 2.53 10.84
N LEU A 233 -8.59 2.68 10.33
CA LEU A 233 -7.68 3.80 10.58
C LEU A 233 -7.52 4.68 9.33
N LEU A 234 -7.55 4.05 8.15
CA LEU A 234 -7.91 4.74 6.91
C LEU A 234 -9.02 4.00 6.20
N ARG A 235 -9.83 4.72 5.41
CA ARG A 235 -10.76 4.09 4.47
C ARG A 235 -10.89 4.87 3.16
N SER A 236 -11.26 4.19 2.09
CA SER A 236 -11.69 4.82 0.83
C SER A 236 -13.11 5.39 0.95
N ASP A 237 -13.59 6.02 -0.12
CA ASP A 237 -15.02 6.18 -0.36
C ASP A 237 -15.71 4.81 -0.54
N GLU A 238 -17.04 4.82 -0.49
CA GLU A 238 -17.87 3.65 -0.81
C GLU A 238 -17.62 3.27 -2.27
N THR A 239 -17.15 2.04 -2.50
CA THR A 239 -16.73 1.61 -3.83
C THR A 239 -16.94 0.11 -4.04
N ASP A 240 -17.27 -0.24 -5.28
CA ASP A 240 -17.33 -1.62 -5.75
C ASP A 240 -16.05 -2.06 -6.45
N ASP A 241 -15.01 -1.22 -6.52
CA ASP A 241 -13.79 -1.50 -7.27
C ASP A 241 -12.86 -2.50 -6.57
N PHE A 242 -12.31 -3.42 -7.35
CA PHE A 242 -11.42 -4.49 -6.87
C PHE A 242 -9.96 -4.07 -6.83
N ASP A 243 -9.57 -3.08 -7.64
CA ASP A 243 -8.18 -2.67 -7.79
C ASP A 243 -7.82 -1.53 -6.82
N LEU A 244 -7.13 -1.90 -5.75
CA LEU A 244 -6.65 -0.96 -4.75
C LEU A 244 -5.61 0.04 -5.31
N VAL A 245 -4.88 -0.33 -6.37
CA VAL A 245 -3.90 0.54 -7.01
C VAL A 245 -4.60 1.68 -7.73
N GLU A 246 -5.62 1.38 -8.54
CA GLU A 246 -6.44 2.37 -9.22
C GLU A 246 -7.14 3.29 -8.22
N LEU A 247 -7.81 2.69 -7.22
CA LEU A 247 -8.50 3.42 -6.14
C LEU A 247 -7.59 4.39 -5.37
N SER A 248 -6.33 4.01 -5.15
CA SER A 248 -5.38 4.89 -4.47
C SER A 248 -5.07 6.18 -5.25
N THR A 249 -5.35 6.20 -6.55
CA THR A 249 -5.07 7.35 -7.43
C THR A 249 -6.29 8.19 -7.76
N THR A 250 -7.48 7.59 -7.79
CA THR A 250 -8.72 8.22 -8.25
C THR A 250 -9.58 8.75 -7.10
N GLU A 251 -9.61 8.04 -5.97
CA GLU A 251 -10.54 8.33 -4.87
C GLU A 251 -9.88 9.08 -3.71
N ASN A 252 -10.73 9.73 -2.92
CA ASN A 252 -10.33 10.35 -1.67
C ASN A 252 -10.27 9.30 -0.56
N TRP A 253 -9.29 9.43 0.31
CA TRP A 253 -9.21 8.60 1.52
C TRP A 253 -9.56 9.42 2.75
N PHE A 254 -10.15 8.75 3.72
CA PHE A 254 -10.45 9.29 5.03
C PHE A 254 -9.45 8.75 6.04
N LEU A 255 -8.74 9.66 6.71
CA LEU A 255 -7.76 9.32 7.74
C LEU A 255 -8.38 9.54 9.13
N TRP A 256 -8.28 8.55 10.01
CA TRP A 256 -8.65 8.69 11.41
C TRP A 256 -7.49 9.26 12.22
N LYS A 257 -7.69 10.42 12.86
CA LYS A 257 -6.71 11.01 13.78
C LYS A 257 -7.35 11.46 15.10
N GLY A 258 -8.37 10.73 15.55
CA GLY A 258 -9.31 11.15 16.59
C GLY A 258 -10.46 12.01 16.06
N GLU A 259 -10.31 12.52 14.85
CA GLU A 259 -11.33 13.09 13.98
C GLU A 259 -11.08 12.58 12.56
N ILE A 260 -12.11 12.60 11.71
CA ILE A 260 -12.00 12.16 10.32
C ILE A 260 -11.41 13.31 9.49
N LYS A 261 -10.20 13.12 8.96
CA LYS A 261 -9.62 13.99 7.94
C LYS A 261 -10.01 13.49 6.55
N GLN A 262 -10.70 14.33 5.78
CA GLN A 262 -11.08 14.07 4.40
C GLN A 262 -9.93 14.36 3.42
N ASP A 263 -10.06 13.92 2.18
CA ASP A 263 -9.12 14.16 1.06
C ASP A 263 -7.67 13.76 1.36
N TYR A 264 -7.50 12.71 2.16
CA TYR A 264 -6.20 12.15 2.46
C TYR A 264 -5.69 11.38 1.24
N LYS A 265 -4.38 11.52 0.93
CA LYS A 265 -3.77 10.89 -0.24
C LYS A 265 -2.81 9.80 0.18
N ILE A 266 -3.16 8.58 -0.18
CA ILE A 266 -2.25 7.44 -0.14
C ILE A 266 -1.74 7.15 -1.55
N LYS A 267 -0.68 6.35 -1.64
CA LYS A 267 -0.15 5.88 -2.91
C LYS A 267 0.12 4.39 -2.78
N VAL A 268 -0.61 3.60 -3.56
CA VAL A 268 -0.43 2.14 -3.62
C VAL A 268 0.12 1.80 -4.99
N ARG A 269 1.10 0.91 -5.05
CA ARG A 269 1.68 0.39 -6.30
C ARG A 269 1.82 -1.12 -6.17
N CYS A 270 1.78 -1.82 -7.29
CA CYS A 270 2.20 -3.22 -7.32
C CYS A 270 3.70 -3.31 -7.06
N ALA A 271 4.10 -4.27 -6.24
CA ALA A 271 5.50 -4.50 -5.92
C ALA A 271 6.14 -5.64 -6.73
N GLU A 272 5.35 -6.23 -7.65
CA GLU A 272 5.80 -7.19 -8.65
C GLU A 272 6.42 -6.51 -9.87
N CYS A 273 7.37 -7.20 -10.49
CA CYS A 273 7.86 -6.87 -11.82
C CYS A 273 7.29 -7.84 -12.86
N ALA A 274 6.90 -7.34 -14.03
CA ALA A 274 6.55 -8.19 -15.18
C ALA A 274 7.75 -8.43 -16.10
N ASN A 275 8.68 -7.48 -16.14
CA ASN A 275 9.87 -7.51 -16.99
C ASN A 275 11.05 -6.72 -16.38
N ASP A 276 12.23 -6.82 -16.99
CA ASP A 276 13.45 -6.11 -16.53
C ASP A 276 13.33 -4.57 -16.56
N SER A 277 12.38 -4.00 -17.31
CA SER A 277 12.16 -2.56 -17.34
C SER A 277 11.46 -2.05 -16.08
N ASP A 278 10.66 -2.89 -15.42
CA ASP A 278 10.03 -2.57 -14.14
C ASP A 278 11.08 -2.47 -13.02
N CYS A 279 12.22 -3.15 -13.20
CA CYS A 279 13.41 -3.03 -12.34
C CYS A 279 14.34 -1.88 -12.76
N ASN A 280 13.80 -0.81 -13.34
CA ASN A 280 14.50 0.37 -13.87
C ASN A 280 15.67 0.06 -14.84
N TYR A 281 15.66 -1.10 -15.50
CA TYR A 281 16.79 -1.62 -16.29
C TYR A 281 18.10 -1.81 -15.50
N PHE A 282 18.03 -1.74 -14.18
CA PHE A 282 19.15 -1.89 -13.25
C PHE A 282 19.07 -3.18 -12.44
N GLY A 283 18.15 -4.07 -12.80
CA GLY A 283 18.03 -5.41 -12.26
C GLY A 283 17.40 -6.36 -13.26
N LYS A 284 17.23 -7.61 -12.83
CA LYS A 284 16.47 -8.63 -13.56
C LYS A 284 15.19 -8.94 -12.81
N CYS A 285 14.10 -9.07 -13.54
CA CYS A 285 12.87 -9.57 -12.95
C CYS A 285 12.94 -11.09 -12.87
N VAL A 286 13.04 -11.62 -11.64
CA VAL A 286 13.17 -13.05 -11.40
C VAL A 286 11.83 -13.61 -10.94
N SER A 287 11.32 -14.58 -11.70
CA SER A 287 10.18 -15.40 -11.31
C SER A 287 10.69 -16.71 -10.73
N GLU A 288 10.78 -16.82 -9.41
CA GLU A 288 10.96 -18.12 -8.77
C GLU A 288 9.61 -18.84 -8.72
N THR A 289 9.63 -20.19 -8.76
CA THR A 289 8.41 -21.00 -8.93
C THR A 289 7.35 -20.84 -7.83
N ASP A 290 7.70 -20.22 -6.69
CA ASP A 290 6.82 -20.05 -5.53
C ASP A 290 6.92 -18.65 -4.88
N VAL A 291 7.65 -17.70 -5.51
CA VAL A 291 7.83 -16.34 -4.98
C VAL A 291 7.31 -15.34 -6.00
N ASP A 292 6.65 -14.29 -5.52
CA ASP A 292 6.22 -13.17 -6.36
C ASP A 292 7.40 -12.60 -7.15
N GLN A 293 7.12 -12.13 -8.37
CA GLN A 293 8.15 -11.65 -9.29
C GLN A 293 8.88 -10.46 -8.64
N LYS A 294 10.15 -10.65 -8.26
CA LYS A 294 10.97 -9.65 -7.58
C LYS A 294 12.14 -9.21 -8.44
N CYS A 295 12.59 -7.98 -8.21
CA CYS A 295 13.76 -7.43 -8.88
C CYS A 295 15.06 -7.84 -8.16
N GLU A 296 15.93 -8.54 -8.89
CA GLU A 296 17.32 -8.77 -8.47
C GLU A 296 18.21 -7.65 -9.03
N CYS A 297 18.69 -6.77 -8.15
CA CYS A 297 19.48 -5.61 -8.56
C CYS A 297 20.90 -5.95 -8.99
N PHE A 298 21.39 -5.27 -10.02
CA PHE A 298 22.78 -5.34 -10.41
C PHE A 298 23.71 -4.69 -9.37
N PRO A 299 25.00 -5.06 -9.34
CA PRO A 299 25.96 -4.46 -8.43
C PRO A 299 25.98 -2.92 -8.54
N GLY A 300 25.90 -2.24 -7.40
CA GLY A 300 25.85 -0.78 -7.35
C GLY A 300 24.43 -0.18 -7.30
N ARG A 301 23.39 -1.01 -7.32
CA ARG A 301 21.98 -0.59 -7.26
C ARG A 301 21.26 -1.33 -6.12
N PHE A 302 20.27 -0.67 -5.54
CA PHE A 302 19.41 -1.25 -4.50
C PHE A 302 18.02 -0.59 -4.52
N GLY A 303 17.11 -1.06 -3.66
CA GLY A 303 15.71 -0.63 -3.63
C GLY A 303 14.78 -1.72 -4.16
N VAL A 304 13.47 -1.50 -4.04
CA VAL A 304 12.44 -2.50 -4.42
C VAL A 304 12.46 -2.76 -5.93
N PHE A 305 12.74 -1.72 -6.72
CA PHE A 305 12.81 -1.75 -8.17
C PHE A 305 14.21 -1.39 -8.69
N CYS A 306 15.24 -1.53 -7.86
CA CYS A 306 16.62 -1.17 -8.19
C CYS A 306 16.81 0.30 -8.61
N GLU A 307 15.95 1.17 -8.10
CA GLU A 307 15.90 2.60 -8.42
C GLU A 307 17.06 3.40 -7.82
N ASN A 308 17.62 2.93 -6.69
CA ASN A 308 18.58 3.68 -5.91
C ASN A 308 20.02 3.24 -6.19
N GLU A 309 20.96 4.19 -6.14
CA GLU A 309 22.41 3.93 -6.20
C GLU A 309 22.94 3.61 -4.82
N MET A 310 23.91 2.71 -4.71
CA MET A 310 24.48 2.31 -3.41
C MET A 310 24.78 3.53 -2.51
N PRO A 311 24.29 3.50 -1.26
CA PRO A 311 24.38 4.65 -0.37
C PRO A 311 25.82 4.91 0.06
N CYS A 312 26.10 6.16 0.44
CA CYS A 312 27.38 6.54 1.03
C CYS A 312 27.58 5.79 2.36
N GLU A 313 28.79 5.26 2.61
CA GLU A 313 29.10 4.62 3.91
C GLU A 313 29.01 5.60 5.08
N VAL A 314 29.29 6.88 4.81
CA VAL A 314 29.30 7.95 5.81
C VAL A 314 28.66 9.19 5.20
N ILE A 315 27.70 9.75 5.91
CA ILE A 315 27.11 11.06 5.62
C ILE A 315 27.54 12.06 6.69
N ARG A 316 27.54 13.34 6.34
CA ARG A 316 27.91 14.43 7.25
C ARG A 316 26.83 15.49 7.27
N SER A 317 26.56 16.04 8.44
CA SER A 317 25.70 17.21 8.55
C SER A 317 26.36 18.42 7.87
N GLU A 318 25.56 19.20 7.15
CA GLU A 318 25.98 20.48 6.61
C GLU A 318 26.14 21.53 7.72
N LYS A 319 25.27 21.50 8.74
CA LYS A 319 25.28 22.42 9.88
C LYS A 319 26.49 22.19 10.79
N ASP A 320 26.90 20.94 10.99
CA ASP A 320 28.11 20.59 11.74
C ASP A 320 28.93 19.53 11.01
N ARG A 321 30.10 19.94 10.50
CA ARG A 321 31.05 19.06 9.82
C ARG A 321 31.61 17.96 10.72
N ASN A 322 31.52 18.12 12.04
CA ASN A 322 31.98 17.10 13.00
C ASN A 322 30.94 16.02 13.24
N THR A 323 29.65 16.28 12.95
CA THR A 323 28.60 15.28 13.05
C THR A 323 28.60 14.40 11.80
N THR A 324 29.11 13.18 11.97
CA THR A 324 29.15 12.16 10.92
C THR A 324 28.28 10.98 11.32
N LEU A 325 27.38 10.55 10.42
CA LEU A 325 26.58 9.35 10.61
C LEU A 325 27.12 8.25 9.68
N LYS A 326 27.25 7.04 10.21
CA LYS A 326 27.76 5.87 9.49
C LYS A 326 26.61 4.96 9.12
N ILE A 327 26.67 4.32 7.97
CA ILE A 327 25.65 3.35 7.58
C ILE A 327 25.62 2.16 8.54
N VAL A 328 24.42 1.66 8.87
CA VAL A 328 24.25 0.46 9.70
C VAL A 328 24.46 -0.78 8.84
N LYS A 329 25.41 -1.64 9.23
CA LYS A 329 25.73 -2.88 8.51
C LYS A 329 24.89 -4.04 9.03
N ASP A 330 24.44 -4.89 8.12
CA ASP A 330 23.76 -6.15 8.45
C ASP A 330 24.85 -7.22 8.66
N LEU A 331 25.05 -7.64 9.91
CA LEU A 331 26.12 -8.57 10.29
C LEU A 331 25.76 -10.05 10.03
N ASP A 332 24.48 -10.34 9.81
CA ASP A 332 23.99 -11.72 9.72
C ASP A 332 24.17 -12.32 8.30
N LYS A 333 24.59 -11.51 7.33
CA LYS A 333 24.86 -11.96 5.96
C LYS A 333 26.35 -12.15 5.70
N ASP A 334 26.76 -13.42 5.71
CA ASP A 334 28.11 -13.85 5.33
C ASP A 334 28.32 -13.75 3.80
N GLY A 335 28.58 -12.55 3.26
CA GLY A 335 28.80 -12.35 1.82
C GLY A 335 29.60 -11.10 1.44
N ASP A 336 30.25 -11.13 0.26
CA ASP A 336 31.01 -10.01 -0.33
C ASP A 336 30.11 -8.86 -0.85
N ASN A 337 28.78 -8.98 -0.73
CA ASN A 337 27.87 -7.90 -1.06
C ASN A 337 27.79 -6.92 0.12
N ILE A 338 27.73 -5.62 -0.19
CA ILE A 338 27.61 -4.57 0.82
C ILE A 338 26.22 -4.70 1.44
N ASP A 339 26.13 -5.49 2.50
CA ASP A 339 24.90 -5.71 3.26
C ASP A 339 24.78 -4.64 4.33
N PHE A 340 23.93 -3.67 4.05
CA PHE A 340 23.48 -2.67 5.01
C PHE A 340 22.00 -2.88 5.29
N ILE A 341 21.55 -2.43 6.44
CA ILE A 341 20.13 -2.49 6.79
C ILE A 341 19.40 -1.43 5.96
N SER A 342 18.49 -1.87 5.10
CA SER A 342 17.63 -1.00 4.31
C SER A 342 16.20 -1.05 4.83
N LEU A 343 15.63 0.11 5.13
CA LEU A 343 14.21 0.28 5.46
C LEU A 343 13.53 1.05 4.34
N TYR A 344 12.46 0.48 3.80
CA TYR A 344 11.74 1.07 2.67
C TYR A 344 12.64 1.36 1.46
N GLY A 345 13.59 0.47 1.20
CA GLY A 345 14.56 0.65 0.12
C GLY A 345 15.53 1.81 0.33
N HIS A 346 15.74 2.26 1.58
CA HIS A 346 16.67 3.33 1.94
C HIS A 346 17.58 2.91 3.10
N PRO A 347 18.84 3.38 3.16
CA PRO A 347 19.77 3.02 4.21
C PRO A 347 19.40 3.60 5.57
N MET A 348 19.80 2.90 6.63
CA MET A 348 19.82 3.45 7.98
C MET A 348 21.22 3.97 8.31
N TYR A 349 21.30 5.09 9.03
CA TYR A 349 22.57 5.62 9.55
C TYR A 349 22.55 5.74 11.07
N VAL A 350 23.74 5.66 11.67
CA VAL A 350 23.95 5.71 13.11
C VAL A 350 25.10 6.66 13.48
N ALA A 351 24.96 7.38 14.59
CA ALA A 351 26.03 8.18 15.18
C ALA A 351 25.95 8.16 16.71
N ASN A 352 27.09 8.08 17.38
CA ASN A 352 27.13 8.31 18.83
C ASN A 352 27.22 9.81 19.08
N MET A 353 26.24 10.36 19.80
CA MET A 353 26.09 11.80 19.99
C MET A 353 25.93 12.14 21.47
N LYS A 354 26.13 13.43 21.78
CA LYS A 354 25.95 14.02 23.11
C LYS A 354 25.28 15.38 22.97
N GLY A 355 24.50 15.75 23.97
CA GLY A 355 23.67 16.95 23.94
C GLY A 355 22.52 16.83 22.94
N LYS A 356 21.81 17.94 22.73
CA LYS A 356 20.73 17.98 21.73
C LYS A 356 21.32 17.89 20.32
N PRO A 357 20.71 17.11 19.40
CA PRO A 357 21.25 16.87 18.07
C PRO A 357 20.96 18.04 17.10
N TYR A 358 21.28 19.28 17.48
CA TYR A 358 21.00 20.49 16.69
C TYR A 358 21.57 20.45 15.28
N SER A 359 22.69 19.76 15.09
CA SER A 359 23.31 19.61 13.77
C SER A 359 22.46 18.82 12.78
N VAL A 360 21.53 17.99 13.23
CA VAL A 360 20.70 17.14 12.37
C VAL A 360 19.22 17.51 12.45
N MET A 361 18.80 18.27 13.48
CA MET A 361 17.49 18.91 13.53
C MET A 361 17.32 19.90 12.40
N ARG A 362 16.10 20.01 11.86
CA ARG A 362 15.80 20.87 10.72
C ARG A 362 15.98 22.34 11.09
N ASP A 363 15.47 22.74 12.25
CA ASP A 363 15.47 24.14 12.70
C ASP A 363 16.37 24.40 13.92
N GLY A 364 17.16 23.39 14.30
CA GLY A 364 18.19 23.55 15.33
C GLY A 364 19.32 24.48 14.90
N TYR A 365 19.42 25.67 15.51
CA TYR A 365 20.60 26.54 15.47
C TYR A 365 21.13 26.77 16.89
N PRO A 366 22.42 26.44 17.16
CA PRO A 366 22.99 26.64 18.49
C PRO A 366 23.03 28.15 18.83
N GLY A 367 22.31 28.53 19.88
CA GLY A 367 22.38 29.88 20.48
C GLY A 367 21.13 30.75 20.36
N GLU A 368 20.21 30.48 19.42
CA GLU A 368 18.93 31.21 19.31
C GLU A 368 17.79 30.51 20.06
N SER A 369 17.79 29.17 20.09
CA SER A 369 16.73 28.38 20.71
C SER A 369 16.81 28.30 22.24
N ASP A 370 17.98 28.49 22.85
CA ASP A 370 18.11 28.33 24.32
C ASP A 370 17.39 29.45 25.10
N GLN A 371 17.06 30.57 24.44
CA GLN A 371 16.32 31.70 25.03
C GLN A 371 14.82 31.69 24.72
N TYR A 372 14.34 30.84 23.80
CA TYR A 372 12.95 30.90 23.33
C TYR A 372 11.94 30.15 24.21
N PHE A 373 12.40 29.43 25.25
CA PHE A 373 11.57 28.40 25.91
C PHE A 373 11.57 28.43 27.45
N GLU A 374 11.73 29.60 28.07
CA GLU A 374 11.23 29.77 29.46
C GLU A 374 9.71 29.91 29.43
N VAL A 375 8.99 28.79 29.27
CA VAL A 375 7.57 28.74 29.63
C VAL A 375 7.50 28.78 31.15
N GLU A 376 7.28 29.96 31.73
CA GLU A 376 6.97 30.11 33.14
C GLU A 376 5.63 29.42 33.44
N TYR A 377 5.66 28.26 34.08
CA TYR A 377 4.45 27.65 34.60
C TYR A 377 4.10 28.31 35.93
N PRO A 378 2.83 28.71 36.15
CA PRO A 378 2.41 29.15 37.45
C PRO A 378 2.58 28.00 38.47
N VAL A 379 3.41 28.25 39.47
CA VAL A 379 3.97 27.30 40.47
C VAL A 379 2.92 26.52 41.30
N ASN A 380 1.61 26.71 41.07
CA ASN A 380 0.54 26.14 41.89
C ASN A 380 -0.49 25.26 41.13
N THR A 381 -0.19 24.79 39.91
CA THR A 381 -1.10 23.84 39.22
C THR A 381 -0.55 22.43 39.22
N SER A 382 -1.05 21.58 40.12
CA SER A 382 -0.82 20.13 40.16
C SER A 382 -1.63 19.39 39.09
N ILE A 383 -1.77 19.97 37.90
CA ILE A 383 -2.62 19.44 36.84
C ILE A 383 -1.70 18.63 35.92
N ALA A 384 -2.07 17.37 35.69
CA ALA A 384 -1.48 16.52 34.67
C ALA A 384 -1.27 17.35 33.40
N VAL A 385 -0.02 17.47 32.96
CA VAL A 385 0.34 18.30 31.81
C VAL A 385 -0.43 17.75 30.61
N ALA A 386 -1.44 18.49 30.16
CA ALA A 386 -2.11 18.16 28.92
C ALA A 386 -1.04 18.29 27.81
N PRO A 387 -0.89 17.27 26.94
CA PRO A 387 0.07 17.35 25.85
C PRO A 387 -0.18 18.62 25.04
N HIS A 388 0.90 19.27 24.60
CA HIS A 388 0.83 20.46 23.76
C HIS A 388 0.00 20.12 22.52
N LYS A 389 -1.24 20.62 22.47
CA LYS A 389 -2.13 20.42 21.32
C LYS A 389 -1.80 21.50 20.31
N HIS A 390 -1.21 21.13 19.18
CA HIS A 390 -0.96 22.07 18.08
C HIS A 390 -2.30 22.66 17.60
N GLU A 391 -2.39 23.98 17.45
CA GLU A 391 -3.61 24.66 16.97
C GLU A 391 -3.87 24.38 15.47
N SER A 392 -2.85 23.92 14.74
CA SER A 392 -2.93 23.48 13.34
C SER A 392 -2.32 22.08 13.19
N PRO A 393 -3.13 21.01 13.04
CA PRO A 393 -2.62 19.64 12.89
C PRO A 393 -1.90 19.38 11.57
N ASP A 394 -1.91 20.33 10.63
CA ASP A 394 -1.20 20.24 9.36
C ASP A 394 0.19 20.88 9.41
N ASP A 395 0.52 21.59 10.50
CA ASP A 395 1.78 22.30 10.70
C ASP A 395 2.70 21.59 11.71
N TYR A 396 2.96 20.29 11.52
CA TYR A 396 4.19 19.69 12.07
C TYR A 396 5.40 20.16 11.25
N GLN A 397 5.56 21.48 11.17
CA GLN A 397 6.71 22.14 10.55
C GLN A 397 7.89 22.18 11.52
N ASP A 398 7.62 22.07 12.82
CA ASP A 398 8.60 22.33 13.88
C ASP A 398 8.96 21.06 14.69
N ASP A 399 10.21 21.00 15.17
CA ASP A 399 10.84 19.92 15.93
C ASP A 399 10.37 19.85 17.41
N ASP A 400 9.13 20.29 17.70
CA ASP A 400 8.58 20.58 19.04
C ASP A 400 8.52 19.36 19.97
N PHE A 401 8.65 18.17 19.41
CA PHE A 401 8.63 16.92 20.16
C PHE A 401 9.74 16.83 21.22
N PHE A 402 10.87 17.49 20.99
CA PHE A 402 11.93 17.58 22.00
C PHE A 402 11.53 18.40 23.22
N GLU A 403 10.62 19.36 23.07
CA GLU A 403 10.33 20.34 24.11
C GLU A 403 9.58 19.74 25.29
N ILE A 404 8.67 18.80 24.99
CA ILE A 404 7.85 18.10 25.98
C ILE A 404 8.76 17.32 26.95
N ASN A 405 9.79 16.65 26.42
CA ASN A 405 10.64 15.75 27.19
C ASN A 405 11.92 16.38 27.75
N ASN A 406 12.27 17.60 27.34
CA ASN A 406 13.50 18.27 27.77
C ASN A 406 13.59 18.48 29.31
N LYS A 407 12.46 18.39 30.02
CA LYS A 407 12.40 18.53 31.49
C LYS A 407 12.52 17.20 32.24
N SER A 408 12.36 16.06 31.58
CA SER A 408 12.50 14.75 32.20
C SER A 408 13.96 14.52 32.61
N VAL A 409 14.18 14.14 33.87
CA VAL A 409 15.52 13.77 34.37
C VAL A 409 16.10 12.62 33.56
N ALA A 410 15.25 11.66 33.16
CA ALA A 410 15.69 10.51 32.40
C ALA A 410 16.12 10.90 30.99
N PHE A 411 15.36 11.77 30.32
CA PHE A 411 15.74 12.33 29.02
C PHE A 411 17.04 13.13 29.10
N GLN A 412 17.22 13.95 30.16
CA GLN A 412 18.46 14.69 30.39
C GLN A 412 19.66 13.76 30.57
N GLN A 413 19.48 12.61 31.21
CA GLN A 413 20.52 11.57 31.32
C GLN A 413 20.81 10.93 29.96
N LEU A 414 19.76 10.59 29.19
CA LEU A 414 19.89 10.01 27.85
C LEU A 414 20.70 10.90 26.91
N VAL A 415 20.41 12.21 26.88
CA VAL A 415 21.14 13.14 26.00
C VAL A 415 22.61 13.35 26.42
N THR A 416 23.05 12.89 27.59
CA THR A 416 24.48 12.97 27.95
C THR A 416 25.36 12.07 27.08
N ASN A 417 24.79 10.95 26.60
CA ASN A 417 25.44 9.99 25.73
C ASN A 417 24.40 9.05 25.13
N TYR A 418 24.23 9.07 23.82
CA TYR A 418 23.24 8.24 23.13
C TYR A 418 23.70 7.83 21.74
N THR A 419 23.00 6.83 21.21
CA THR A 419 23.09 6.44 19.81
C THR A 419 21.95 7.12 19.05
N PHE A 420 22.28 7.92 18.05
CA PHE A 420 21.34 8.54 17.13
C PHE A 420 21.17 7.66 15.90
N LEU A 421 19.93 7.30 15.59
CA LEU A 421 19.56 6.56 14.39
C LEU A 421 18.83 7.49 13.42
N LEU A 422 19.25 7.48 12.17
CA LEU A 422 18.61 8.19 11.07
C LEU A 422 17.98 7.14 10.15
N ARG A 423 16.66 7.18 9.99
CA ARG A 423 15.91 6.25 9.15
C ARG A 423 14.91 6.97 8.26
N TYR A 424 14.68 6.44 7.07
CA TYR A 424 13.63 6.89 6.18
C TYR A 424 12.36 6.09 6.45
N THR A 425 11.19 6.72 6.43
CA THR A 425 9.90 6.01 6.64
C THR A 425 9.06 5.93 5.36
N GLY A 426 9.65 6.15 4.18
CA GLY A 426 8.92 6.19 2.92
C GLY A 426 8.44 7.58 2.48
N ARG A 427 8.56 8.60 3.35
CA ARG A 427 8.24 10.01 3.01
C ARG A 427 9.23 11.05 3.52
N ARG A 428 9.81 10.82 4.69
CA ARG A 428 10.77 11.73 5.29
C ARG A 428 11.76 10.95 6.15
N TRP A 429 12.85 11.62 6.48
CA TRP A 429 13.84 11.11 7.40
C TRP A 429 13.46 11.46 8.84
N TYR A 430 13.56 10.47 9.71
CA TYR A 430 13.36 10.57 11.14
C TYR A 430 14.67 10.26 11.85
N GLY A 431 14.94 11.04 12.88
CA GLY A 431 15.96 10.73 13.88
C GLY A 431 15.34 10.00 15.05
N GLN A 432 16.12 9.16 15.69
CA GLN A 432 15.72 8.50 16.91
C GLN A 432 16.92 8.46 17.86
N ILE A 433 16.69 8.87 19.09
CA ILE A 433 17.66 8.73 20.17
C ILE A 433 17.40 7.41 20.88
N VAL A 434 18.42 6.55 20.91
CA VAL A 434 18.38 5.27 21.64
C VAL A 434 19.52 5.19 22.65
N ASP A 435 19.35 4.32 23.64
CA ASP A 435 20.36 4.09 24.68
C ASP A 435 21.71 3.71 24.04
N PRO A 436 22.84 4.27 24.52
CA PRO A 436 24.16 4.00 23.93
C PRO A 436 24.60 2.53 24.02
N SER A 437 23.99 1.73 24.91
CA SER A 437 24.24 0.29 25.02
C SER A 437 23.58 -0.52 23.89
N LEU A 438 22.54 0.03 23.25
CA LEU A 438 22.03 -0.47 21.98
C LEU A 438 23.03 -0.08 20.91
N SER A 439 23.99 -0.97 20.66
CA SER A 439 24.85 -0.87 19.50
C SER A 439 23.99 -0.93 18.24
N GLY A 440 24.34 -0.18 17.20
CA GLY A 440 23.66 -0.28 15.90
C GLY A 440 23.67 -1.72 15.34
N GLU A 441 24.60 -2.55 15.80
CA GLU A 441 24.72 -3.98 15.46
C GLU A 441 23.76 -4.89 16.24
N SER A 442 23.28 -4.44 17.40
CA SER A 442 22.26 -5.14 18.21
C SER A 442 20.85 -4.66 17.93
N PHE A 443 20.69 -3.69 17.02
CA PHE A 443 19.38 -3.29 16.54
C PHE A 443 18.84 -4.40 15.65
N LYS A 444 18.21 -5.38 16.28
CA LYS A 444 17.28 -6.25 15.56
C LYS A 444 16.00 -5.46 15.49
N GLU A 445 15.60 -5.07 14.28
CA GLU A 445 14.23 -4.63 14.03
C GLU A 445 13.32 -5.86 14.17
N GLU A 446 13.27 -6.45 15.37
CA GLU A 446 12.21 -7.38 15.74
C GLU A 446 10.92 -6.56 15.73
N GLU A 447 10.39 -6.44 14.51
CA GLU A 447 8.98 -6.34 14.18
C GLU A 447 8.30 -5.04 14.64
N TYR A 448 8.91 -3.95 14.21
CA TYR A 448 8.38 -2.63 14.50
C TYR A 448 7.18 -2.29 13.60
N HIS A 449 5.97 -2.34 14.15
CA HIS A 449 4.85 -1.53 13.63
C HIS A 449 4.99 -0.06 14.06
N ALA A 450 4.00 0.77 13.72
CA ALA A 450 3.92 2.16 14.17
C ALA A 450 3.87 2.37 15.69
N PHE A 451 3.94 1.29 16.49
CA PHE A 451 3.94 1.37 17.94
C PHE A 451 5.34 1.33 18.51
N TRP A 452 5.76 2.51 18.95
CA TRP A 452 7.04 2.84 19.53
C TRP A 452 7.37 2.13 20.84
N GLN A 453 6.70 1.04 21.24
CA GLN A 453 6.79 0.46 22.59
C GLN A 453 8.22 0.16 23.06
N ASN A 454 9.11 -0.21 22.14
CA ASN A 454 10.55 -0.39 22.39
C ASN A 454 11.44 0.68 21.74
N SER A 455 10.83 1.63 21.03
CA SER A 455 11.52 2.78 20.44
C SER A 455 11.55 4.00 21.36
N PHE A 456 10.66 4.06 22.35
CA PHE A 456 10.82 4.93 23.51
C PHE A 456 12.10 4.50 24.25
N SER A 457 12.82 5.44 24.86
CA SER A 457 14.18 5.23 25.41
C SER A 457 14.33 4.12 26.48
N GLY A 458 13.25 3.40 26.81
CA GLY A 458 13.19 2.45 27.91
C GLY A 458 13.14 3.11 29.28
N LEU A 459 13.10 4.45 29.34
CA LEU A 459 13.22 5.21 30.57
C LEU A 459 11.86 5.60 31.22
N GLY A 460 10.73 5.34 30.56
CA GLY A 460 9.39 5.64 31.10
C GLY A 460 8.26 5.71 30.07
N GLN A 461 7.03 5.91 30.56
CA GLN A 461 5.78 5.99 29.76
C GLN A 461 5.69 7.23 28.83
N GLU A 462 6.61 8.19 28.93
CA GLU A 462 6.56 9.46 28.16
C GLU A 462 7.79 9.69 27.27
N ASP A 463 8.67 8.69 27.12
CA ASP A 463 10.01 8.86 26.53
C ASP A 463 10.05 8.84 25.00
N ASN A 464 9.31 9.77 24.43
CA ASN A 464 9.28 10.13 23.02
C ASN A 464 10.70 10.61 22.60
N SER A 465 11.49 9.75 21.94
CA SER A 465 12.91 10.00 21.56
C SER A 465 13.14 10.22 20.05
N THR A 466 12.07 10.25 19.27
CA THR A 466 12.04 10.54 17.84
C THR A 466 12.19 12.04 17.56
N LEU A 467 12.75 12.39 16.41
CA LEU A 467 12.70 13.73 15.85
C LEU A 467 12.44 13.66 14.35
N ILE A 468 11.80 14.69 13.82
CA ILE A 468 11.66 14.87 12.38
C ILE A 468 12.96 15.54 11.90
N ILE A 469 13.51 15.10 10.76
CA ILE A 469 14.80 15.64 10.27
C ILE A 469 14.64 16.33 8.93
N SER A 470 13.78 15.79 8.08
CA SER A 470 13.60 16.31 6.74
C SER A 470 12.18 16.78 6.48
N GLU A 471 12.08 17.68 5.51
CA GLU A 471 10.83 17.92 4.82
C GLU A 471 10.29 16.63 4.18
N ILE A 472 9.01 16.67 3.83
CA ILE A 472 8.38 15.64 3.00
C ILE A 472 9.11 15.63 1.66
N THR A 473 9.70 14.48 1.30
CA THR A 473 10.32 14.31 -0.01
C THR A 473 9.19 14.30 -1.06
N SER A 474 8.91 15.46 -1.66
CA SER A 474 7.87 15.63 -2.69
C SER A 474 8.19 14.91 -4.00
N LYS A 475 9.42 14.40 -4.15
CA LYS A 475 9.90 13.66 -5.32
C LYS A 475 10.40 12.28 -4.88
N VAL A 476 9.58 11.26 -5.16
CA VAL A 476 10.00 9.86 -5.33
C VAL A 476 9.49 9.41 -6.69
#